data_AF-A0A7K1DHB6-F1
#
_entry.id   AF-A0A7K1DHB6-F1
#
_cell.length_a   1.000
_cell.length_b   1.000
_cell.length_c   1.000
_cell.angle_alpha   90.00
_cell.angle_beta   90.00
_cell.angle_gamma   90.00
#
_symmetry.space_group_name_H-M   'P 1'
#
loop_
_entity.id
_entity.type
_entity.pdbx_description
1 polymer ?
#
loop_
_entity_poly.entity_id
_entity_poly.type
_entity_poly.pdbx_seq_one_letter_code
_entity_poly.pdbx_strand_id
1 'polypeptide(L)'
;FYAHESCGKCTPCREGGTWLERIMRRIVDGDGTDADLQQLLEVGAMICPGDFPHAANEKLGLTAVPFPYKMTTICFVGPSAFAPVHSALTLFRSEFESRVTKRVTIPVTSVSSVKTVATAGVHS
;
A
#
# COMPACT_ATOMS: atom_id res chain seq x y z
N PHE A 1 -7.24 -17.23 2.81
CA PHE A 1 -7.14 -18.24 1.72
C PHE A 1 -5.81 -18.12 0.99
N TYR A 2 -5.61 -17.14 0.10
CA TYR A 2 -4.39 -17.08 -0.74
C TYR A 2 -3.06 -17.03 0.02
N ALA A 3 -3.01 -16.41 1.20
CA ALA A 3 -1.82 -16.44 2.05
C ALA A 3 -1.46 -17.87 2.50
N HIS A 4 -2.46 -18.69 2.84
CA HIS A 4 -2.30 -20.08 3.24
C HIS A 4 -2.00 -21.00 2.05
N GLU A 5 -2.63 -20.75 0.90
CA GLU A 5 -2.47 -21.56 -0.32
C GLU A 5 -1.26 -21.17 -1.18
N SER A 6 -0.45 -20.21 -0.72
CA SER A 6 0.76 -19.84 -1.44
C SER A 6 1.75 -21.00 -1.43
N CYS A 7 2.23 -21.42 -2.61
CA CYS A 7 3.27 -22.45 -2.72
C CYS A 7 4.65 -21.99 -2.21
N GLY A 8 4.81 -20.71 -1.85
CA GLY A 8 6.03 -20.17 -1.25
C GLY A 8 7.21 -19.96 -2.20
N LYS A 9 7.09 -20.23 -3.51
CA LYS A 9 8.25 -20.19 -4.44
C LYS A 9 8.76 -18.80 -4.78
N CYS A 10 7.87 -17.81 -4.94
CA CYS A 10 8.27 -16.43 -5.27
C CYS A 10 8.02 -15.49 -4.09
N THR A 11 9.04 -14.71 -3.73
CA THR A 11 9.00 -13.72 -2.64
C THR A 11 7.81 -12.76 -2.70
N PRO A 12 7.48 -12.12 -3.86
CA PRO A 12 6.34 -11.20 -3.90
C PRO A 12 5.02 -11.85 -3.50
N CYS A 13 4.77 -13.11 -3.88
CA CYS A 13 3.54 -13.82 -3.48
C CYS A 13 3.61 -14.33 -2.04
N ARG A 14 4.74 -14.93 -1.61
CA ARG A 14 4.89 -15.52 -0.27
C ARG A 14 4.82 -14.46 0.83
N GLU A 15 5.63 -13.40 0.71
CA GLU A 15 5.65 -12.32 1.69
C GLU A 15 4.48 -11.37 1.48
N GLY A 16 4.20 -10.99 0.23
CA GLY A 16 3.12 -10.06 -0.08
C GLY A 16 1.74 -10.61 0.30
N GLY A 17 1.45 -11.88 0.02
CA GLY A 17 0.20 -12.51 0.44
C GLY A 17 0.01 -12.52 1.95
N THR A 18 1.10 -12.78 2.70
CA THR A 18 1.10 -12.75 4.18
C THR A 18 0.85 -11.33 4.70
N TRP A 19 1.48 -10.31 4.09
CA TRP A 19 1.26 -8.92 4.46
C TRP A 19 -0.16 -8.44 4.15
N LEU A 20 -0.70 -8.78 2.97
CA LEU A 20 -2.08 -8.46 2.61
C LEU A 20 -3.06 -9.03 3.65
N GLU A 21 -2.89 -10.29 4.05
CA GLU A 21 -3.72 -10.89 5.09
C GLU A 21 -3.60 -10.15 6.43
N ARG A 22 -2.37 -9.87 6.89
CA ARG A 22 -2.14 -9.20 8.18
C ARG A 22 -2.73 -7.80 8.22
N ILE A 23 -2.57 -7.03 7.16
CA ILE A 23 -3.12 -5.67 7.09
C ILE A 23 -4.65 -5.72 7.05
N MET A 24 -5.24 -6.60 6.23
CA MET A 24 -6.70 -6.79 6.20
C MET A 24 -7.23 -7.24 7.57
N ARG A 25 -6.52 -8.11 8.28
CA ARG A 25 -6.87 -8.54 9.64
C ARG A 25 -6.94 -7.35 10.59
N ARG A 26 -5.93 -6.47 10.62
CA ARG A 26 -5.95 -5.25 11.44
C ARG A 26 -7.17 -4.38 11.17
N ILE A 27 -7.52 -4.18 9.90
CA ILE A 27 -8.68 -3.38 9.50
C ILE A 27 -9.98 -4.02 10.00
N VAL A 28 -10.12 -5.34 9.86
CA VAL A 28 -11.30 -6.08 10.33
C VAL A 28 -11.41 -6.05 11.85
N ASP A 29 -10.29 -6.13 12.56
CA ASP A 29 -10.25 -6.14 14.03
C ASP A 29 -10.44 -4.73 14.65
N GLY A 30 -10.52 -3.68 13.83
CA GLY A 30 -10.75 -2.29 14.26
C GLY A 30 -9.48 -1.49 14.56
N ASP A 31 -8.31 -2.10 14.43
CA ASP A 31 -7.00 -1.48 14.67
C ASP A 31 -6.38 -0.87 13.39
N GLY A 32 -7.09 -0.95 12.27
CA GLY A 32 -6.66 -0.37 11.00
C GLY A 32 -6.70 1.16 10.99
N THR A 33 -5.83 1.77 10.18
CA THR A 33 -5.67 3.20 9.97
C THR A 33 -5.74 3.53 8.47
N ASP A 34 -5.92 4.81 8.11
CA ASP A 34 -5.84 5.24 6.71
C ASP A 34 -4.54 4.79 6.00
N ALA A 35 -3.43 4.74 6.75
CA ALA A 35 -2.16 4.26 6.21
C ALA A 35 -2.21 2.79 5.80
N ASP A 36 -3.00 1.95 6.48
CA ASP A 36 -3.15 0.54 6.16
C ASP A 36 -3.82 0.33 4.80
N LEU A 37 -4.80 1.17 4.44
CA LEU A 37 -5.46 1.12 3.13
C LEU A 37 -4.48 1.41 1.99
N GLN A 38 -3.56 2.35 2.22
CA GLN A 38 -2.49 2.65 1.27
C GLN A 38 -1.47 1.51 1.22
N GLN A 39 -1.08 0.95 2.38
CA GLN A 39 -0.16 -0.17 2.44
C GLN A 39 -0.67 -1.43 1.71
N LEU A 40 -1.98 -1.69 1.74
CA LEU A 40 -2.58 -2.78 0.96
C LEU A 40 -2.30 -2.66 -0.55
N LEU A 41 -2.41 -1.44 -1.09
CA LEU A 41 -2.12 -1.17 -2.50
C LEU A 41 -0.62 -1.26 -2.79
N GLU A 42 0.23 -0.75 -1.90
CA GLU A 42 1.69 -0.81 -2.05
C GLU A 42 2.22 -2.24 -2.05
N VAL A 43 1.75 -3.07 -1.11
CA VAL A 43 2.09 -4.50 -1.08
C VAL A 43 1.56 -5.21 -2.33
N GLY A 44 0.34 -4.89 -2.75
CA GLY A 44 -0.26 -5.39 -3.98
C GLY A 44 0.56 -5.04 -5.23
N ALA A 45 1.11 -3.82 -5.29
CA ALA A 45 1.96 -3.36 -6.39
C ALA A 45 3.29 -4.12 -6.47
N MET A 46 3.78 -4.69 -5.35
CA MET A 46 4.93 -5.61 -5.39
C MET A 46 4.61 -6.91 -6.12
N ILE A 47 3.36 -7.36 -6.08
CA ILE A 47 2.86 -8.55 -6.79
C ILE A 47 2.53 -8.21 -8.24
N CYS A 48 1.75 -7.15 -8.46
CA CYS A 48 1.29 -6.68 -9.76
C CYS A 48 1.61 -5.18 -9.92
N PRO A 49 2.77 -4.82 -10.50
CA PRO A 49 3.18 -3.43 -10.61
C PRO A 49 2.39 -2.68 -11.69
N GLY A 50 2.15 -1.39 -11.45
CA GLY A 50 1.41 -0.51 -12.35
C GLY A 50 -0.11 -0.62 -12.18
N ASP A 51 -0.85 -0.16 -13.18
CA ASP A 51 -2.31 -0.15 -13.12
C ASP A 51 -2.87 -1.57 -13.18
N PHE A 52 -3.77 -1.90 -12.26
CA PHE A 52 -4.44 -3.19 -12.23
C PHE A 52 -5.84 -3.08 -12.86
N PRO A 53 -6.26 -4.06 -13.69
CA PRO A 53 -7.51 -3.98 -14.42
C PRO A 53 -8.73 -3.76 -13.54
N HIS A 54 -9.56 -2.83 -13.96
CA HIS A 54 -10.88 -2.58 -13.38
C HIS A 54 -11.83 -2.06 -14.45
N ALA A 55 -13.12 -2.31 -14.24
CA ALA A 55 -14.16 -1.75 -15.11
C ALA A 55 -14.27 -0.23 -14.93
N ALA A 56 -14.87 0.44 -15.91
CA ALA A 56 -15.30 1.82 -15.75
C ALA A 56 -16.39 1.92 -14.68
N ASN A 57 -16.43 3.05 -13.98
CA ASN A 57 -17.48 3.35 -13.02
C ASN A 57 -17.78 4.85 -13.06
N GLU A 58 -18.89 5.21 -13.69
CA GLU A 58 -19.31 6.61 -13.88
C GLU A 58 -19.54 7.33 -12.55
N LYS A 59 -20.12 6.65 -11.55
CA LYS A 59 -20.39 7.22 -10.23
C LYS A 59 -19.11 7.64 -9.51
N LEU A 60 -18.01 6.93 -9.76
CA LEU A 60 -16.70 7.21 -9.18
C LEU A 60 -15.79 8.00 -10.12
N GLY A 61 -16.24 8.34 -11.34
CA GLY A 61 -15.41 9.00 -12.36
C GLY A 61 -14.23 8.15 -12.85
N LEU A 62 -14.34 6.82 -12.80
CA LEU A 62 -13.26 5.90 -13.18
C LEU A 62 -13.41 5.43 -14.63
N THR A 63 -12.36 5.58 -15.42
CA THR A 63 -12.24 4.97 -16.75
C THR A 63 -11.76 3.52 -16.63
N ALA A 64 -12.16 2.65 -17.56
CA ALA A 64 -11.71 1.26 -17.55
C ALA A 64 -10.19 1.14 -17.75
N VAL A 65 -9.57 0.26 -16.98
CA VAL A 65 -8.19 -0.21 -17.20
C VAL A 65 -8.25 -1.62 -17.79
N PRO A 66 -7.88 -1.81 -19.06
CA PRO A 66 -7.99 -3.11 -19.72
C PRO A 66 -6.87 -4.08 -19.31
N PHE A 67 -7.15 -5.37 -19.45
CA PHE A 67 -6.13 -6.43 -19.43
C PHE A 67 -5.18 -6.30 -20.63
N PRO A 68 -3.88 -6.65 -20.55
CA PRO A 68 -3.18 -7.39 -19.49
C PRO A 68 -2.57 -6.56 -18.35
N TYR A 69 -2.60 -7.11 -17.13
CA TYR A 69 -1.78 -6.61 -16.02
C TYR A 69 -0.35 -7.11 -16.09
N LYS A 70 0.57 -6.38 -15.45
CA LYS A 70 1.94 -6.84 -15.20
C LYS A 70 1.97 -7.60 -13.87
N MET A 71 2.82 -8.62 -13.78
CA MET A 71 3.06 -9.35 -12.53
C MET A 71 4.54 -9.71 -12.39
N THR A 72 5.01 -9.81 -11.15
CA THR A 72 6.38 -10.23 -10.78
C THR A 72 6.41 -11.62 -10.14
N THR A 73 5.28 -12.32 -10.14
CA THR A 73 5.11 -13.66 -9.58
C THR A 73 5.22 -14.74 -10.65
N ILE A 74 5.66 -15.93 -10.25
CA ILE A 74 5.83 -17.08 -11.15
C ILE A 74 4.50 -17.70 -11.64
N CYS A 75 3.41 -17.49 -10.90
CA CYS A 75 2.09 -18.04 -11.22
C CYS A 75 0.98 -17.06 -10.81
N PHE A 76 -0.27 -17.40 -11.17
CA PHE A 76 -1.42 -16.52 -10.99
C PHE A 76 -1.94 -16.39 -9.56
N VAL A 77 -1.48 -17.21 -8.60
CA VAL A 77 -1.91 -17.12 -7.19
C VAL A 77 -1.64 -15.74 -6.60
N GLY A 78 -0.51 -15.11 -6.94
CA GLY A 78 -0.19 -13.76 -6.49
C GLY A 78 -1.22 -12.73 -6.96
N PRO A 79 -1.39 -12.54 -8.29
CA PRO A 79 -2.41 -11.66 -8.83
C PRO A 79 -3.82 -11.97 -8.32
N SER A 80 -4.18 -13.23 -8.16
CA SER A 80 -5.47 -13.64 -7.59
C SER A 80 -5.64 -13.20 -6.12
N ALA A 81 -4.56 -13.10 -5.35
CA ALA A 81 -4.59 -12.54 -4.00
C ALA A 81 -4.81 -11.02 -3.99
N PHE A 82 -4.22 -10.31 -4.96
CA PHE A 82 -4.31 -8.84 -5.04
C PHE A 82 -5.63 -8.35 -5.66
N ALA A 83 -6.16 -9.05 -6.67
CA ALA A 83 -7.39 -8.67 -7.37
C ALA A 83 -8.57 -8.25 -6.44
N PRO A 84 -8.96 -9.03 -5.42
CA PRO A 84 -10.06 -8.64 -4.54
C PRO A 84 -9.72 -7.41 -3.69
N VAL A 85 -8.46 -7.25 -3.26
CA VAL A 85 -8.00 -6.07 -2.50
C VAL A 85 -8.05 -4.83 -3.37
N HIS A 86 -7.53 -4.91 -4.60
CA HIS A 86 -7.57 -3.82 -5.55
C HIS A 86 -9.02 -3.40 -5.85
N SER A 87 -9.88 -4.34 -6.28
CA SER A 87 -11.27 -4.02 -6.57
C SER A 87 -12.02 -3.42 -5.38
N ALA A 88 -11.78 -3.93 -4.17
CA ALA A 88 -12.37 -3.39 -2.95
C ALA A 88 -11.98 -1.92 -2.72
N LEU A 89 -10.68 -1.61 -2.82
CA LEU A 89 -10.17 -0.25 -2.59
C LEU A 89 -10.35 0.70 -3.78
N THR A 90 -10.64 0.19 -4.97
CA THR A 90 -11.00 1.01 -6.15
C THR A 90 -12.48 1.36 -6.16
N LEU A 91 -13.35 0.39 -5.86
CA LEU A 91 -14.80 0.54 -6.06
C LEU A 91 -15.56 0.89 -4.76
N PHE A 92 -15.04 0.49 -3.61
CA PHE A 92 -15.75 0.57 -2.33
C PHE A 92 -14.91 1.24 -1.24
N ARG A 93 -13.93 2.07 -1.64
CA ARG A 93 -12.97 2.73 -0.74
C ARG A 93 -13.61 3.37 0.49
N SER A 94 -14.72 4.10 0.30
CA SER A 94 -15.40 4.80 1.40
C SER A 94 -15.93 3.85 2.49
N GLU A 95 -16.27 2.61 2.15
CA GLU A 95 -16.68 1.61 3.14
C GLU A 95 -15.51 1.19 4.03
N PHE A 96 -14.31 1.10 3.46
CA PHE A 96 -13.09 0.80 4.21
C PHE A 96 -12.62 1.99 5.04
N GLU A 97 -12.69 3.21 4.48
CA GLU A 97 -12.38 4.45 5.21
C GLU A 97 -13.30 4.64 6.43
N SER A 98 -14.56 4.20 6.35
CA SER A 98 -15.48 4.26 7.49
C SER A 98 -15.10 3.33 8.66
N ARG A 99 -14.24 2.33 8.40
CA ARG A 99 -13.83 1.30 9.36
C ARG A 99 -12.45 1.53 9.96
N VAL A 100 -11.68 2.49 9.46
CA VAL A 100 -10.33 2.78 9.95
C VAL A 100 -10.31 3.91 10.97
N THR A 101 -9.39 3.81 11.92
CA THR A 101 -9.13 4.82 12.93
C THR A 101 -8.27 5.95 12.37
N LYS A 102 -8.72 7.19 12.57
CA LYS A 102 -7.97 8.39 12.17
C LYS A 102 -6.78 8.61 13.11
N ARG A 103 -5.57 8.43 12.59
CA ARG A 103 -4.34 8.69 13.35
C ARG A 103 -4.07 10.18 13.45
N VAL A 104 -3.87 10.68 14.67
CA VAL A 104 -3.41 12.06 14.91
C VAL A 104 -1.89 12.07 14.83
N THR A 105 -1.34 12.75 13.83
CA THR A 105 0.12 12.95 13.69
C THR A 105 0.54 14.18 14.48
N ILE A 106 1.46 14.01 15.42
CA ILE A 106 2.09 15.13 16.13
C ILE A 106 3.40 15.43 15.39
N PRO A 107 3.56 16.63 14.80
CA PRO A 107 4.79 16.98 14.09
C PRO A 107 5.96 17.06 15.09
N VAL A 108 7.07 16.40 14.76
CA VAL A 108 8.33 16.51 15.49
C VAL A 108 9.30 17.32 14.65
N THR A 109 9.75 18.46 15.18
CA THR A 109 10.78 19.30 14.53
C THR A 109 12.10 19.14 15.29
N SER A 110 13.17 18.78 14.58
CA SER A 110 14.52 18.78 15.16
C SER A 110 15.04 20.21 15.32
N VAL A 111 15.65 20.54 16.45
CA VAL A 111 16.29 21.84 16.65
C VAL A 111 17.65 21.84 15.94
N SER A 112 17.79 22.62 14.86
CA SER A 112 19.08 22.80 14.19
C SER A 112 20.02 23.62 15.07
N SER A 113 21.19 23.08 15.41
CA SER A 113 22.20 23.79 16.19
C SER A 113 22.79 24.96 15.39
N VAL A 114 22.76 26.17 15.97
CA VAL A 114 23.36 27.38 15.40
C VAL A 114 24.87 27.16 15.28
N LYS A 115 25.42 27.22 14.06
CA LYS A 115 26.87 27.31 13.86
C LYS A 115 27.31 28.75 14.07
N THR A 116 28.01 29.00 15.17
CA THR A 116 28.78 30.23 15.37
C THR A 116 29.85 30.30 14.28
N VAL A 117 29.70 31.22 13.34
CA VAL A 117 30.74 31.54 12.35
C VAL A 117 31.88 32.22 13.11
N ALA A 118 32.99 31.51 13.29
CA ALA A 118 34.24 32.12 13.73
C ALA A 118 34.80 32.95 12.57
N THR A 119 34.91 34.26 12.78
CA THR A 119 35.61 35.19 11.89
C THR A 119 37.08 34.80 11.81
N ALA A 120 37.54 34.38 10.63
CA ALA A 120 38.96 34.16 10.36
C ALA A 120 39.67 35.52 10.29
N GLY A 121 40.58 35.77 11.23
CA GLY A 121 41.51 36.90 11.19
C GLY A 121 42.55 36.70 10.10
N VAL A 122 42.73 37.73 9.27
CA VAL A 122 43.80 37.86 8.28
C VAL A 122 45.11 38.13 9.03
N HIS A 123 46.11 37.28 8.84
CA HIS A 123 47.50 37.62 9.18
C HIS A 123 48.40 37.41 7.96
N SER A 124 49.04 38.54 7.61
CA SER A 124 50.27 38.78 6.83
C SER A 124 50.25 38.53 5.33
#